data_AF-A0A3L6DJP5-F1
#
_entry.id   AF-A0A3L6DJP5-F1
#
_cell.length_a   1.000
_cell.length_b   1.000
_cell.length_c   1.000
_cell.angle_alpha   90.00
_cell.angle_beta   90.00
_cell.angle_gamma   90.00
#
_symmetry.space_group_name_H-M   'P 1'
#
loop_
_entity.id
_entity.type
_entity.pdbx_description
1 polymer ?
#
loop_
_entity_poly.entity_id
_entity_poly.type
_entity_poly.pdbx_seq_one_letter_code
_entity_poly.pdbx_strand_id
1 'polypeptide(L)'
;MPQGATTMAMRAGASEGKLVGHAVAEGRYGQAVRVQDMTKVSSHFVRGNDPKKFASMLVNFMGKCYPGEDDTAIARGVLMYLSQGNLRDANLLMDEMNEQLKSANSEFPKTDLIQFIKYLLPTLERDAYPLFRTLRQKYKTSTDRDAVFQELLDEIAAKFYNIQRQNPLEGLFSEMFKI
;
A
#
# COMPACT_ATOMS: atom_id res chain seq x y z
N MET A 1 21.84 2.30 -31.08
CA MET A 1 21.50 1.22 -30.13
C MET A 1 22.06 1.61 -28.75
N PRO A 2 21.26 2.02 -27.75
CA PRO A 2 21.79 2.27 -26.42
C PRO A 2 21.49 1.09 -25.48
N GLN A 3 22.50 0.29 -25.16
CA GLN A 3 22.43 -0.77 -24.13
C GLN A 3 23.12 -0.36 -22.80
N GLY A 4 23.45 0.93 -22.61
CA GLY A 4 24.25 1.39 -21.47
C GLY A 4 23.48 1.85 -20.23
N ALA A 5 22.20 2.23 -20.35
CA ALA A 5 21.47 2.89 -19.26
C ALA A 5 20.75 1.92 -18.30
N THR A 6 20.33 0.75 -18.77
CA THR A 6 19.55 -0.21 -17.99
C THR A 6 20.37 -0.92 -16.90
N THR A 7 21.67 -1.13 -17.13
CA THR A 7 22.54 -1.89 -16.22
C THR A 7 22.97 -1.08 -14.99
N MET A 8 23.05 0.26 -15.06
CA MET A 8 23.37 1.09 -13.89
C MET A 8 22.17 1.29 -12.95
N ALA A 9 20.95 1.41 -13.49
CA ALA A 9 19.73 1.54 -12.69
C ALA A 9 19.43 0.27 -11.87
N MET A 10 19.65 -0.92 -12.47
CA MET A 10 19.53 -2.20 -11.75
C MET A 10 20.59 -2.36 -10.65
N ARG A 11 21.81 -1.85 -10.87
CA ARG A 11 22.91 -1.96 -9.90
C ARG A 11 22.72 -1.02 -8.70
N ALA A 12 22.17 0.19 -8.92
CA ALA A 12 21.81 1.13 -7.86
C ALA A 12 20.60 0.64 -7.03
N GLY A 13 19.56 0.11 -7.69
CA GLY A 13 18.38 -0.46 -7.02
C GLY A 13 18.70 -1.72 -6.22
N ALA A 14 19.60 -2.58 -6.72
CA ALA A 14 20.08 -3.75 -5.99
C ALA A 14 20.92 -3.37 -4.75
N SER A 15 21.69 -2.28 -4.79
CA SER A 15 22.45 -1.80 -3.64
C SER A 15 21.57 -1.16 -2.56
N GLU A 16 20.52 -0.40 -2.92
CA GLU A 16 19.59 0.19 -1.95
C GLU A 16 18.65 -0.84 -1.32
N GLY A 17 18.10 -1.76 -2.11
CA GLY A 17 17.32 -2.88 -1.58
C GLY A 17 18.14 -3.80 -0.67
N LYS A 18 19.44 -3.93 -0.95
CA LYS A 18 20.39 -4.62 -0.08
C LYS A 18 20.70 -3.81 1.17
N LEU A 19 20.82 -2.49 1.11
CA LEU A 19 21.00 -1.62 2.28
C LEU A 19 19.80 -1.66 3.23
N VAL A 20 18.57 -1.61 2.71
CA VAL A 20 17.34 -1.74 3.51
C VAL A 20 17.22 -3.15 4.09
N GLY A 21 17.47 -4.19 3.28
CA GLY A 21 17.47 -5.57 3.74
C GLY A 21 18.57 -5.89 4.78
N HIS A 22 19.76 -5.29 4.63
CA HIS A 22 20.87 -5.44 5.58
C HIS A 22 20.63 -4.64 6.87
N ALA A 23 20.03 -3.45 6.78
CA ALA A 23 19.62 -2.69 7.95
C ALA A 23 18.54 -3.42 8.78
N VAL A 24 17.62 -4.14 8.11
CA VAL A 24 16.63 -5.02 8.75
C VAL A 24 17.31 -6.23 9.42
N ALA A 25 18.35 -6.80 8.81
CA ALA A 25 19.07 -7.97 9.33
C ALA A 25 20.07 -7.64 10.48
N GLU A 26 20.67 -6.45 10.50
CA GLU A 26 21.66 -6.04 11.51
C GLU A 26 21.05 -5.50 12.81
N GLY A 27 19.72 -5.45 12.95
CA GLY A 27 19.09 -4.94 14.17
C GLY A 27 19.34 -3.45 14.44
N ARG A 28 19.78 -2.68 13.44
CA ARG A 28 20.07 -1.23 13.54
C ARG A 28 18.82 -0.35 13.41
N TYR A 29 17.63 -0.93 13.53
CA TYR A 29 16.34 -0.22 13.63
C TYR A 29 15.83 -0.11 15.07
N GLY A 30 16.75 0.03 16.04
CA GLY A 30 16.42 0.36 17.44
C GLY A 30 15.94 1.80 17.65
N GLN A 31 15.80 2.61 16.60
CA GLN A 31 15.22 3.94 16.66
C GLN A 31 14.04 4.01 15.68
N ALA A 32 12.83 3.90 16.23
CA ALA A 32 11.69 4.73 15.83
C ALA A 32 11.56 5.02 14.32
N VAL A 33 11.34 3.98 13.52
CA VAL A 33 11.02 4.19 12.09
C VAL A 33 9.72 4.97 11.99
N ARG A 34 9.77 6.11 11.30
CA ARG A 34 8.61 6.95 11.04
C ARG A 34 7.93 6.47 9.75
N VAL A 35 6.60 6.57 9.69
CA VAL A 35 5.71 6.39 8.52
C VAL A 35 6.35 6.79 7.17
N GLN A 36 7.14 7.87 7.12
CA GLN A 36 7.79 8.38 5.91
C GLN A 36 8.79 7.41 5.28
N ASP A 37 9.54 6.65 6.08
CA ASP A 37 10.47 5.66 5.55
C ASP A 37 9.73 4.46 4.95
N MET A 38 8.57 4.12 5.52
CA MET A 38 7.72 3.03 5.03
C MET A 38 7.19 3.27 3.62
N THR A 39 6.98 4.52 3.20
CA THR A 39 6.52 4.81 1.83
C THR A 39 7.56 4.39 0.79
N LYS A 40 8.84 4.68 1.03
CA LYS A 40 9.94 4.30 0.12
C LYS A 40 10.13 2.79 0.10
N VAL A 41 10.10 2.17 1.27
CA VAL A 41 10.23 0.71 1.42
C VAL A 41 9.10 -0.01 0.68
N SER A 42 7.84 0.37 0.93
CA SER A 42 6.68 -0.20 0.23
C SER A 42 6.79 0.01 -1.28
N SER A 43 7.19 1.20 -1.74
CA SER A 43 7.39 1.45 -3.17
C SER A 43 8.43 0.53 -3.80
N HIS A 44 9.51 0.21 -3.09
CA HIS A 44 10.55 -0.68 -3.60
C HIS A 44 10.01 -2.10 -3.79
N PHE A 45 9.33 -2.65 -2.78
CA PHE A 45 8.76 -3.99 -2.86
C PHE A 45 7.67 -4.12 -3.92
N VAL A 46 6.77 -3.13 -4.00
CA VAL A 46 5.69 -3.12 -4.99
C VAL A 46 6.25 -3.09 -6.41
N ARG A 47 7.28 -2.26 -6.67
CA ARG A 47 7.98 -2.23 -7.96
C ARG A 47 8.77 -3.50 -8.27
N GLY A 48 9.30 -4.16 -7.24
CA GLY A 48 10.02 -5.42 -7.35
C GLY A 48 9.12 -6.63 -7.60
N ASN A 49 7.80 -6.49 -7.52
CA ASN A 49 6.79 -7.52 -7.75
C ASN A 49 7.01 -8.82 -6.93
N ASP A 50 7.44 -8.65 -5.68
CA ASP A 50 7.73 -9.76 -4.74
C ASP A 50 6.89 -9.62 -3.46
N PRO A 51 5.57 -9.94 -3.52
CA PRO A 51 4.66 -9.80 -2.38
C PRO A 51 5.07 -10.70 -1.20
N LYS A 52 5.78 -11.80 -1.44
CA LYS A 52 6.23 -12.71 -0.38
C LYS A 52 7.32 -12.10 0.49
N LYS A 53 8.37 -11.56 -0.12
CA LYS A 53 9.41 -10.84 0.64
C LYS A 53 8.84 -9.61 1.35
N PHE A 54 7.87 -8.95 0.73
CA PHE A 54 7.21 -7.82 1.35
C PHE A 54 6.39 -8.24 2.59
N ALA A 55 5.63 -9.33 2.50
CA ALA A 55 4.92 -9.92 3.63
C ALA A 55 5.87 -10.22 4.80
N SER A 56 7.00 -10.90 4.54
CA SER A 56 7.99 -11.19 5.57
C SER A 56 8.59 -9.94 6.19
N MET A 57 8.82 -8.89 5.41
CA MET A 57 9.30 -7.61 5.95
C MET A 57 8.25 -6.99 6.88
N LEU A 58 6.98 -6.93 6.47
CA LEU A 58 5.90 -6.39 7.29
C LEU A 58 5.69 -7.18 8.58
N VAL A 59 5.63 -8.52 8.53
CA VAL A 59 5.51 -9.37 9.72
C VAL A 59 6.69 -9.18 10.67
N ASN A 60 7.91 -9.07 10.14
CA ASN A 60 9.10 -8.80 10.95
C ASN A 60 9.09 -7.40 11.58
N PHE A 61 8.35 -6.46 11.00
CA PHE A 61 8.23 -5.09 11.46
C PHE A 61 7.15 -4.96 12.55
N MET A 62 6.06 -5.72 12.45
CA MET A 62 4.96 -5.72 13.43
C MET A 62 5.46 -5.86 14.87
N GLY A 63 4.91 -5.04 15.77
CA GLY A 63 5.30 -5.01 17.18
C GLY A 63 6.66 -4.36 17.49
N LYS A 64 7.40 -3.90 16.47
CA LYS A 64 8.67 -3.15 16.63
C LYS A 64 8.51 -1.66 16.33
N CYS A 65 7.31 -1.22 15.96
CA CYS A 65 6.98 0.12 15.53
C CYS A 65 6.27 0.90 16.64
N TYR A 66 6.02 2.19 16.40
CA TYR A 66 5.11 2.94 17.27
C TYR A 66 3.68 2.36 17.18
N PRO A 67 2.89 2.44 18.25
CA PRO A 67 1.50 2.00 18.23
C PRO A 67 0.71 2.64 17.07
N GLY A 68 0.07 1.83 16.24
CA GLY A 68 -0.69 2.29 15.06
C GLY A 68 0.12 2.48 13.77
N GLU A 69 1.41 2.16 13.78
CA GLU A 69 2.24 2.12 12.58
C GLU A 69 2.10 0.80 11.81
N ASP A 70 1.90 -0.30 12.54
CA ASP A 70 1.80 -1.66 11.97
C ASP A 70 0.66 -1.74 10.94
N ASP A 71 -0.54 -1.30 11.32
CA ASP A 71 -1.71 -1.34 10.43
C ASP A 71 -1.59 -0.34 9.28
N THR A 72 -0.98 0.81 9.53
CA THR A 72 -0.68 1.82 8.51
C THR A 72 0.30 1.28 7.45
N ALA A 73 1.37 0.60 7.86
CA ALA A 73 2.34 -0.01 6.94
C ALA A 73 1.72 -1.13 6.09
N ILE A 74 0.89 -1.97 6.69
CA ILE A 74 0.14 -3.03 5.99
C ILE A 74 -0.81 -2.42 4.97
N ALA A 75 -1.64 -1.46 5.40
CA ALA A 75 -2.60 -0.80 4.52
C ALA A 75 -1.90 -0.10 3.35
N ARG A 76 -0.76 0.57 3.59
CA ARG A 76 0.03 1.19 2.53
C ARG A 76 0.46 0.15 1.49
N GLY A 77 1.04 -0.97 1.93
CA GLY A 77 1.50 -2.02 1.03
C GLY A 77 0.38 -2.54 0.12
N VAL A 78 -0.78 -2.82 0.69
CA VAL A 78 -1.96 -3.27 -0.06
C VAL A 78 -2.46 -2.19 -1.02
N LEU A 79 -2.69 -0.96 -0.53
CA LEU A 79 -3.23 0.13 -1.34
C LEU A 79 -2.28 0.50 -2.51
N MET A 80 -0.97 0.36 -2.35
CA MET A 80 0.00 0.60 -3.42
C MET A 80 -0.03 -0.46 -4.53
N TYR A 81 -0.26 -1.73 -4.21
CA TYR A 81 -0.53 -2.74 -5.24
C TYR A 81 -1.84 -2.46 -5.97
N LEU A 82 -2.89 -2.13 -5.21
CA LEU A 82 -4.21 -1.84 -5.76
C LEU A 82 -4.19 -0.58 -6.64
N SER A 83 -3.47 0.49 -6.29
CA SER A 83 -3.38 1.69 -7.13
C SER A 83 -2.72 1.43 -8.49
N GLN A 84 -1.99 0.31 -8.64
CA GLN A 84 -1.43 -0.14 -9.91
C GLN A 84 -2.36 -1.07 -10.69
N GLY A 85 -3.56 -1.36 -10.16
CA GLY A 85 -4.48 -2.38 -10.70
C GLY A 85 -4.06 -3.81 -10.37
N ASN A 86 -3.08 -4.02 -9.49
CA ASN A 86 -2.54 -5.34 -9.17
C ASN A 86 -3.27 -5.98 -7.98
N LEU A 87 -4.53 -6.39 -8.22
CA LEU A 87 -5.34 -7.08 -7.21
C LEU A 87 -4.76 -8.43 -6.79
N ARG A 88 -4.12 -9.13 -7.74
CA ARG A 88 -3.49 -10.44 -7.50
C ARG A 88 -2.42 -10.34 -6.42
N ASP A 89 -1.46 -9.44 -6.57
CA ASP A 89 -0.35 -9.36 -5.62
C ASP A 89 -0.76 -8.69 -4.30
N ALA A 90 -1.80 -7.84 -4.31
CA ALA A 90 -2.42 -7.32 -3.10
C ALA A 90 -3.04 -8.44 -2.24
N ASN A 91 -3.75 -9.40 -2.87
CA ASN A 91 -4.27 -10.58 -2.18
C ASN A 91 -3.15 -11.50 -1.71
N LEU A 92 -2.16 -11.79 -2.57
CA LEU A 92 -1.01 -12.63 -2.20
C LEU A 92 -0.22 -12.05 -1.01
N LEU A 93 -0.08 -10.73 -0.92
CA LEU A 93 0.55 -10.06 0.22
C LEU A 93 -0.20 -10.40 1.52
N MET A 94 -1.52 -10.25 1.53
CA MET A 94 -2.35 -10.52 2.72
C MET A 94 -2.37 -12.01 3.08
N ASP A 95 -2.43 -12.90 2.09
CA ASP A 95 -2.43 -14.35 2.31
C ASP A 95 -1.12 -14.82 2.93
N GLU A 96 0.02 -14.38 2.36
CA GLU A 96 1.34 -14.74 2.88
C GLU A 96 1.56 -14.18 4.29
N MET A 97 1.14 -12.94 4.56
CA MET A 97 1.18 -12.40 5.92
C MET A 97 0.33 -13.23 6.89
N ASN A 98 -0.86 -13.64 6.47
CA ASN A 98 -1.75 -14.47 7.28
C ASN A 98 -1.14 -15.85 7.60
N GLU A 99 -0.48 -16.47 6.63
CA GLU A 99 0.24 -17.74 6.83
C GLU A 99 1.37 -17.58 7.84
N GLN A 100 2.23 -16.57 7.67
CA GLN A 100 3.36 -16.32 8.55
C GLN A 100 2.93 -15.97 9.98
N LEU A 101 1.87 -15.16 10.14
CA LEU A 101 1.32 -14.82 11.45
C LEU A 101 0.75 -16.06 12.17
N LYS A 102 0.02 -16.93 11.44
CA LYS A 102 -0.46 -18.20 12.00
C LYS A 102 0.69 -19.09 12.46
N SER A 103 1.74 -19.24 11.66
CA SER A 103 2.94 -20.00 12.06
C SER A 103 3.62 -19.43 13.31
N ALA A 104 3.52 -18.12 13.52
CA ALA A 104 4.05 -17.43 14.69
C ALA A 104 3.05 -17.29 15.86
N ASN A 105 1.90 -17.98 15.83
CA ASN A 105 0.81 -17.83 16.81
C ASN A 105 0.43 -16.37 17.09
N SER A 106 0.45 -15.55 16.05
CA SER A 106 0.15 -14.12 16.08
C SER A 106 -1.03 -13.80 15.17
N GLU A 107 -1.60 -12.61 15.32
CA GLU A 107 -2.74 -12.16 14.53
C GLU A 107 -2.48 -10.77 13.95
N PHE A 108 -3.22 -10.42 12.90
CA PHE A 108 -3.26 -9.04 12.43
C PHE A 108 -3.78 -8.08 13.53
N PRO A 109 -3.35 -6.81 13.53
CA PRO A 109 -3.92 -5.79 14.39
C PRO A 109 -5.44 -5.71 14.23
N LYS A 110 -6.17 -5.70 15.34
CA LYS A 110 -7.64 -5.57 15.37
C LYS A 110 -8.04 -4.11 15.27
N THR A 111 -7.79 -3.50 14.11
CA THR A 111 -8.08 -2.08 13.85
C THR A 111 -9.05 -1.90 12.69
N ASP A 112 -9.75 -0.76 12.70
CA ASP A 112 -10.67 -0.38 11.63
C ASP A 112 -9.98 -0.30 10.26
N LEU A 113 -8.71 0.09 10.21
CA LEU A 113 -7.95 0.15 8.96
C LEU A 113 -7.64 -1.24 8.40
N ILE A 114 -7.25 -2.21 9.24
CA ILE A 114 -7.11 -3.60 8.78
C ILE A 114 -8.46 -4.16 8.34
N GLN A 115 -9.53 -3.83 9.05
CA GLN A 115 -10.88 -4.26 8.69
C GLN A 115 -11.34 -3.67 7.36
N PHE A 116 -11.02 -2.39 7.10
CA PHE A 116 -11.21 -1.74 5.82
C PHE A 116 -10.51 -2.50 4.69
N ILE A 117 -9.22 -2.83 4.86
CA ILE A 117 -8.45 -3.59 3.86
C ILE A 117 -9.07 -4.97 3.60
N LYS A 118 -9.45 -5.70 4.64
CA LYS A 118 -10.10 -7.02 4.53
C LYS A 118 -11.43 -6.97 3.77
N TYR A 119 -12.17 -5.86 3.84
CA TYR A 119 -13.40 -5.68 3.06
C TYR A 119 -13.16 -5.09 1.68
N LEU A 120 -12.11 -4.28 1.50
CA LEU A 120 -11.76 -3.66 0.24
C LEU A 120 -11.37 -4.70 -0.81
N LEU A 121 -10.50 -5.65 -0.46
CA LEU A 121 -10.02 -6.69 -1.39
C LEU A 121 -11.17 -7.46 -2.08
N PRO A 122 -12.10 -8.11 -1.35
CA PRO A 122 -13.23 -8.80 -1.98
C PRO A 122 -14.22 -7.84 -2.66
N THR A 123 -14.23 -6.56 -2.31
CA THR A 123 -15.05 -5.55 -3.01
C THR A 123 -14.49 -5.27 -4.41
N LEU A 124 -13.16 -5.29 -4.59
CA LEU A 124 -12.51 -5.06 -5.88
C LEU A 124 -12.53 -6.29 -6.80
N GLU A 125 -12.80 -7.49 -6.27
CA GLU A 125 -13.08 -8.70 -7.07
C GLU A 125 -14.42 -8.62 -7.81
N ARG A 126 -15.26 -7.65 -7.44
CA ARG A 126 -16.62 -7.47 -7.96
C ARG A 126 -16.72 -6.09 -8.59
N ASP A 127 -17.56 -5.96 -9.61
CA ASP A 127 -17.95 -4.64 -10.12
C ASP A 127 -18.97 -3.98 -9.16
N ALA A 128 -18.46 -3.54 -8.00
CA ALA A 128 -19.24 -3.11 -6.84
C ALA A 128 -18.87 -1.70 -6.37
N TYR A 129 -18.82 -0.74 -7.30
CA TYR A 129 -18.49 0.65 -6.96
C TYR A 129 -19.33 1.25 -5.81
N PRO A 130 -20.65 1.03 -5.70
CA PRO A 130 -21.43 1.52 -4.55
C PRO A 130 -20.91 1.02 -3.20
N LEU A 131 -20.45 -0.24 -3.14
CA LEU A 131 -19.86 -0.82 -1.94
C LEU A 131 -18.51 -0.19 -1.64
N PHE A 132 -17.65 -0.01 -2.65
CA PHE A 132 -16.38 0.69 -2.51
C PHE A 132 -16.55 2.11 -1.91
N ARG A 133 -17.52 2.89 -2.40
CA ARG A 133 -17.85 4.21 -1.82
C ARG A 133 -18.28 4.12 -0.37
N THR A 134 -19.14 3.15 -0.06
CA THR A 134 -19.64 2.93 1.30
C THR A 134 -18.49 2.60 2.25
N LEU A 135 -17.53 1.77 1.82
CA LEU A 135 -16.33 1.46 2.60
C LEU A 135 -15.47 2.71 2.82
N ARG A 136 -15.20 3.52 1.78
CA ARG A 136 -14.43 4.77 1.94
C ARG A 136 -15.07 5.73 2.94
N GLN A 137 -16.39 5.85 2.92
CA GLN A 137 -17.13 6.71 3.86
C GLN A 137 -17.11 6.15 5.28
N LYS A 138 -17.43 4.85 5.44
CA LYS A 138 -17.52 4.20 6.75
C LYS A 138 -16.18 4.19 7.50
N TYR A 139 -15.08 4.01 6.78
CA TYR A 139 -13.74 3.89 7.36
C TYR A 139 -12.92 5.18 7.26
N LYS A 140 -13.54 6.31 6.90
CA LYS A 140 -12.87 7.60 6.66
C LYS A 140 -11.93 8.00 7.79
N THR A 141 -12.37 7.91 9.06
CA THR A 141 -11.55 8.25 10.23
C THR A 141 -10.25 7.45 10.29
N SER A 142 -10.28 6.17 9.88
CA SER A 142 -9.10 5.30 9.89
C SER A 142 -8.17 5.52 8.69
N THR A 143 -8.73 5.91 7.54
CA THR A 143 -7.98 6.15 6.29
C THR A 143 -7.44 7.58 6.19
N ASP A 144 -8.03 8.55 6.88
CA ASP A 144 -7.53 9.94 6.99
C ASP A 144 -6.25 10.06 7.81
N ARG A 145 -5.84 9.01 8.54
CA ARG A 145 -4.59 8.99 9.33
C ARG A 145 -3.35 9.16 8.47
N ASP A 146 -3.43 8.83 7.18
CA ASP A 146 -2.35 9.02 6.23
C ASP A 146 -2.88 9.67 4.95
N ALA A 147 -2.37 10.86 4.64
CA ALA A 147 -2.76 11.62 3.46
C ALA A 147 -2.57 10.84 2.15
N VAL A 148 -1.55 9.97 2.07
CA VAL A 148 -1.25 9.17 0.88
C VAL A 148 -2.38 8.19 0.56
N PHE A 149 -3.17 7.76 1.55
CA PHE A 149 -4.25 6.82 1.30
C PHE A 149 -5.35 7.40 0.43
N GLN A 150 -5.67 8.69 0.54
CA GLN A 150 -6.71 9.29 -0.31
C GLN A 150 -6.27 9.30 -1.77
N GLU A 151 -5.01 9.63 -2.05
CA GLU A 151 -4.45 9.58 -3.38
C GLU A 151 -4.49 8.15 -3.95
N LEU A 152 -4.05 7.15 -3.19
CA LEU A 152 -4.10 5.75 -3.61
C LEU A 152 -5.54 5.27 -3.84
N LEU A 153 -6.49 5.64 -2.98
CA LEU A 153 -7.90 5.26 -3.12
C LEU A 153 -8.55 5.86 -4.36
N ASP A 154 -8.15 7.05 -4.77
CA ASP A 154 -8.61 7.65 -6.02
C ASP A 154 -8.02 6.94 -7.25
N GLU A 155 -6.73 6.56 -7.21
CA GLU A 155 -6.14 5.73 -8.26
C GLU A 155 -6.85 4.37 -8.36
N ILE A 156 -7.19 3.75 -7.22
CA ILE A 156 -7.94 2.49 -7.19
C ILE A 156 -9.32 2.68 -7.84
N ALA A 157 -10.02 3.77 -7.54
CA ALA A 157 -11.32 4.06 -8.15
C ALA A 157 -11.20 4.20 -9.69
N ALA A 158 -10.13 4.87 -10.16
CA ALA A 158 -9.86 5.01 -11.57
C ALA A 158 -9.54 3.66 -12.23
N LYS A 159 -8.70 2.82 -11.60
CA LYS A 159 -8.25 1.54 -12.16
C LYS A 159 -9.33 0.46 -12.19
N PHE A 160 -10.14 0.35 -11.15
CA PHE A 160 -11.11 -0.74 -11.02
C PHE A 160 -12.52 -0.36 -11.48
N TYR A 161 -12.88 0.93 -11.47
CA TYR A 161 -14.24 1.38 -11.78
C TYR A 161 -14.30 2.44 -12.91
N ASN A 162 -13.18 2.77 -13.54
CA ASN A 162 -13.07 3.82 -14.58
C ASN A 162 -13.60 5.19 -14.13
N ILE A 163 -13.43 5.51 -12.85
CA ILE A 163 -13.86 6.79 -12.29
C ILE A 163 -12.70 7.75 -12.35
N GLN A 164 -12.81 8.73 -13.22
CA GLN A 164 -11.81 9.78 -13.30
C GLN A 164 -11.79 10.58 -12.01
N ARG A 165 -10.58 10.93 -11.54
CA ARG A 165 -10.45 12.00 -10.55
C ARG A 165 -11.12 13.22 -11.15
N GLN A 166 -12.13 13.77 -10.46
CA GLN A 166 -12.61 15.09 -10.83
C GLN A 166 -11.45 16.05 -10.62
N ASN A 167 -10.91 16.58 -11.72
CA ASN A 167 -9.96 17.67 -11.60
C ASN A 167 -10.71 18.85 -10.96
N PRO A 168 -10.18 19.48 -9.89
CA PRO A 168 -10.82 20.66 -9.30
C PRO A 168 -11.09 21.76 -10.33
N LEU A 169 -10.26 21.81 -11.39
CA LEU A 169 -10.40 22.73 -12.50
C LEU A 169 -11.54 22.36 -13.47
N GLU A 170 -11.88 21.07 -13.63
CA GLU A 170 -12.98 20.64 -14.52
C GLU A 170 -14.34 21.13 -14.03
N GLY A 171 -14.55 21.19 -12.71
CA GLY A 171 -15.77 21.76 -12.12
C GLY A 171 -15.87 23.27 -12.36
N LEU A 172 -14.76 23.99 -12.22
CA LEU A 172 -14.68 25.43 -12.47
C LEU A 172 -14.92 25.79 -13.94
N PHE A 173 -14.37 25.00 -14.88
CA PHE A 173 -14.65 25.22 -16.31
C PHE A 173 -16.11 24.90 -16.67
N SER A 174 -16.70 23.85 -16.07
CA SER A 174 -18.10 23.50 -16.31
C SER A 174 -19.09 24.57 -15.80
N GLU A 175 -18.74 25.29 -14.72
CA GLU A 175 -19.51 26.45 -14.25
C GLU A 175 -19.30 27.70 -15.12
N MET A 176 -18.08 27.93 -15.62
CA MET A 176 -17.79 29.08 -16.50
C MET A 176 -18.49 29.03 -17.86
N PHE A 177 -18.71 27.83 -18.43
CA PHE A 177 -19.38 27.67 -19.72
C PHE A 177 -20.89 27.46 -19.60
N LYS A 178 -21.45 27.48 -18.38
CA LYS A 178 -22.89 27.66 -18.15
C LYS A 178 -23.21 29.15 -18.10
N ILE A 179 -23.09 29.82 -19.24
CA ILE A 179 -23.60 31.18 -19.49
C ILE A 179 -24.44 31.14 -20.76
#